data_AF-A0A0S4U1I8-F1
#
_entry.id   AF-A0A0S4U1I8-F1
#
_cell.length_a   1.000
_cell.length_b   1.000
_cell.length_c   1.000
_cell.angle_alpha   90.00
_cell.angle_beta   90.00
_cell.angle_gamma   90.00
#
_symmetry.space_group_name_H-M   'P 1'
#
loop_
_entity.id
_entity.type
_entity.pdbx_description
1 polymer ?
#
loop_
_entity_poly.entity_id
_entity_poly.type
_entity_poly.pdbx_seq_one_letter_code
_entity_poly.pdbx_strand_id
1 'polypeptide(L)'
;MITLSVPVRNSRLAVIGQALDAGAAGGLLRLYAAPRPDVGQPLTEQVVLVEVRLPKPCTGSLEGGRLVFAPIAPALCRRSGIAAWARLCDSEGAWVADLDVGLLGSGAEVELPKLQLFAGGAISVELAELLE
;
A
#
# COMPACT_ATOMS: atom_id res chain seq x y z
N MET A 1 -7.25 -7.29 25.74
CA MET A 1 -6.46 -7.60 24.52
C MET A 1 -6.98 -8.91 23.98
N ILE A 2 -7.44 -8.95 22.73
CA ILE A 2 -7.90 -10.18 22.07
C ILE A 2 -6.75 -10.74 21.23
N THR A 3 -6.48 -12.04 21.31
CA THR A 3 -5.51 -12.73 20.46
C THR A 3 -6.27 -13.54 19.42
N LEU A 4 -5.94 -13.35 18.15
CA LEU A 4 -6.65 -13.99 17.04
C LEU A 4 -5.88 -15.20 16.53
N SER A 5 -6.60 -16.24 16.13
CA SER A 5 -5.98 -17.41 15.49
C SER A 5 -5.49 -17.07 14.08
N VAL A 6 -4.49 -17.80 13.59
CA VAL A 6 -3.95 -17.61 12.23
C VAL A 6 -5.04 -17.65 11.15
N PRO A 7 -6.04 -18.55 11.17
CA PRO A 7 -7.12 -18.53 10.19
C PRO A 7 -7.95 -17.24 10.21
N VAL A 8 -8.19 -16.64 11.37
CA VAL A 8 -8.96 -15.39 11.49
C VAL A 8 -8.14 -14.21 10.93
N ARG A 9 -6.84 -14.17 11.25
CA ARG A 9 -5.90 -13.17 10.72
C ARG A 9 -5.82 -13.25 9.19
N ASN A 10 -5.61 -14.47 8.67
CA ASN A 10 -5.59 -14.70 7.22
C ASN A 10 -6.91 -14.25 6.57
N SER A 11 -8.05 -14.49 7.19
CA SER A 11 -9.36 -14.12 6.62
C SER A 11 -9.54 -12.61 6.50
N ARG A 12 -9.07 -11.83 7.49
CA ARG A 12 -9.14 -10.36 7.44
C ARG A 12 -8.21 -9.79 6.36
N LEU A 13 -6.99 -10.30 6.27
CA LEU A 13 -6.07 -9.96 5.20
C LEU A 13 -6.62 -10.35 3.81
N ALA A 14 -7.29 -11.50 3.70
CA ALA A 14 -7.96 -11.91 2.46
C ALA A 14 -9.03 -10.91 2.02
N VAL A 15 -9.81 -10.36 2.96
CA VAL A 15 -10.82 -9.34 2.67
C VAL A 15 -10.17 -8.06 2.12
N ILE A 16 -8.99 -7.68 2.63
CA ILE A 16 -8.24 -6.54 2.07
C ILE A 16 -7.82 -6.83 0.63
N GLY A 17 -7.23 -7.99 0.35
CA GLY A 17 -6.86 -8.37 -1.02
C GLY A 17 -8.06 -8.41 -1.97
N GLN A 18 -9.18 -8.97 -1.53
CA GLN A 18 -10.44 -8.99 -2.30
C GLN A 18 -10.98 -7.59 -2.59
N ALA A 19 -10.89 -6.66 -1.64
CA ALA A 19 -11.31 -5.28 -1.85
C ALA A 19 -10.46 -4.59 -2.93
N LEU A 20 -9.14 -4.84 -2.94
CA LEU A 20 -8.23 -4.29 -3.95
C LEU A 20 -8.46 -4.89 -5.35
N ASP A 21 -8.85 -6.16 -5.40
CA ASP A 21 -9.16 -6.88 -6.63
C ASP A 21 -10.65 -6.80 -7.03
N ALA A 22 -11.48 -5.98 -6.38
CA ALA A 22 -12.93 -5.97 -6.60
C ALA A 22 -13.34 -5.50 -8.01
N GLY A 23 -12.64 -4.51 -8.57
CA GLY A 23 -12.98 -3.92 -9.87
C GLY A 23 -12.30 -4.60 -11.07
N ALA A 24 -12.59 -4.18 -12.31
CA ALA A 24 -12.08 -4.86 -13.52
C ALA A 24 -10.54 -4.80 -13.66
N ALA A 25 -9.90 -3.79 -13.08
CA ALA A 25 -8.45 -3.65 -13.04
C ALA A 25 -7.92 -3.86 -11.60
N GLY A 26 -6.61 -4.01 -11.43
CA GLY A 26 -6.01 -4.08 -10.10
C GLY A 26 -6.14 -2.77 -9.33
N GLY A 27 -6.15 -2.86 -8.00
CA GLY A 27 -6.19 -1.71 -7.09
C GLY A 27 -4.99 -0.78 -7.21
N LEU A 28 -4.98 0.26 -6.39
CA LEU A 28 -3.97 1.32 -6.42
C LEU A 28 -3.24 1.40 -5.08
N LEU A 29 -1.92 1.50 -5.12
CA LEU A 29 -1.08 1.94 -4.01
C LEU A 29 -0.59 3.35 -4.30
N ARG A 30 -1.00 4.32 -3.48
CA ARG A 30 -0.62 5.72 -3.62
C ARG A 30 0.32 6.13 -2.50
N LEU A 31 1.49 6.66 -2.84
CA LEU A 31 2.47 7.18 -1.88
C LEU A 31 2.24 8.67 -1.67
N TYR A 32 2.28 9.11 -0.42
CA TYR A 32 2.02 10.49 -0.03
C TYR A 32 3.11 11.07 0.85
N ALA A 33 3.23 12.40 0.81
CA ALA A 33 3.93 13.14 1.85
C ALA A 33 3.09 13.25 3.13
N ALA A 34 3.74 13.57 4.24
CA ALA A 34 3.07 13.91 5.50
C ALA A 34 2.23 15.20 5.37
N PRO A 35 1.18 15.38 6.21
CA PRO A 35 0.68 14.44 7.22
C PRO A 35 -0.29 13.39 6.64
N ARG A 36 -0.36 12.21 7.26
CA ARG A 36 -1.47 11.27 7.05
C ARG A 36 -2.74 11.86 7.69
N PRO A 37 -3.91 11.83 7.03
CA PRO A 37 -5.15 12.26 7.66
C PRO A 37 -5.60 11.25 8.72
N ASP A 38 -6.50 11.67 9.61
CA ASP A 38 -7.13 10.73 10.53
C ASP A 38 -7.95 9.67 9.77
N VAL A 39 -8.11 8.50 10.39
CA VAL A 39 -8.83 7.36 9.82
C VAL A 39 -10.24 7.80 9.40
N GLY A 40 -10.61 7.49 8.16
CA GLY A 40 -11.92 7.83 7.59
C GLY A 40 -12.08 9.27 7.12
N GLN A 41 -11.07 10.14 7.27
CA GLN A 41 -11.12 11.49 6.72
C GLN A 41 -10.75 11.51 5.22
N PRO A 42 -11.38 12.41 4.43
CA PRO A 42 -11.04 12.59 3.03
C PRO A 42 -9.64 13.19 2.88
N LEU A 43 -9.02 12.96 1.72
CA LEU A 43 -7.77 13.62 1.36
C LEU A 43 -8.07 15.01 0.80
N THR A 44 -7.70 16.05 1.55
CA THR A 44 -7.89 17.44 1.14
C THR A 44 -6.57 18.11 0.78
N GLU A 45 -5.54 17.88 1.59
CA GLU A 45 -4.23 18.54 1.48
C GLU A 45 -3.10 17.59 1.05
N GLN A 46 -3.36 16.29 1.12
CA GLN A 46 -2.32 15.28 0.94
C GLN A 46 -1.82 15.22 -0.50
N VAL A 47 -0.51 15.32 -0.63
CA VAL A 47 0.19 15.32 -1.90
C VAL A 47 0.49 13.90 -2.33
N VAL A 48 -0.19 13.43 -3.39
CA VAL A 48 0.20 12.19 -4.07
C VAL A 48 1.56 12.40 -4.73
N LEU A 49 2.55 11.61 -4.31
CA LEU A 49 3.88 11.58 -4.91
C LEU A 49 3.93 10.56 -6.05
N VAL A 50 3.32 9.39 -5.85
CA VAL A 50 3.31 8.27 -6.80
C VAL A 50 1.96 7.58 -6.73
N GLU A 51 1.48 7.10 -7.86
CA GLU A 51 0.38 6.13 -7.93
C GLU A 51 0.89 4.90 -8.67
N VAL A 52 0.78 3.76 -7.99
CA VAL A 52 1.21 2.46 -8.49
C VAL A 52 -0.02 1.59 -8.66
N ARG A 53 -0.19 1.00 -9.84
CA ARG A 53 -1.24 -0.01 -10.04
C ARG A 53 -0.74 -1.36 -9.58
N LEU A 54 -1.50 -1.98 -8.68
CA LEU A 54 -1.22 -3.33 -8.22
C LEU A 54 -1.56 -4.34 -9.32
N PRO A 55 -0.86 -5.48 -9.38
CA PRO A 55 -1.28 -6.59 -10.23
C PRO A 55 -2.68 -7.07 -9.82
N LYS A 56 -3.34 -7.77 -10.74
CA LYS A 56 -4.59 -8.47 -10.45
C LYS A 56 -4.44 -9.94 -10.87
N PRO A 57 -4.49 -10.91 -9.95
CA PRO A 57 -4.69 -10.74 -8.51
C PRO A 57 -3.54 -10.00 -7.83
N CYS A 58 -3.85 -9.22 -6.79
CA CYS A 58 -2.85 -8.44 -6.06
C CYS A 58 -2.06 -9.25 -5.04
N THR A 59 -2.63 -10.37 -4.57
CA THR A 59 -2.01 -11.24 -3.57
C THR A 59 -1.07 -12.24 -4.23
N GLY A 60 0.20 -12.22 -3.82
CA GLY A 60 1.19 -13.23 -4.19
C GLY A 60 1.16 -14.43 -3.24
N SER A 61 1.09 -14.17 -1.93
CA SER A 61 0.90 -15.20 -0.91
C SER A 61 0.13 -14.68 0.31
N LEU A 62 -0.54 -15.58 1.02
CA LEU A 62 -1.30 -15.27 2.23
C LEU A 62 -1.21 -16.44 3.22
N GLU A 63 -0.35 -16.31 4.22
CA GLU A 63 -0.10 -17.36 5.22
C GLU A 63 0.42 -16.75 6.52
N GLY A 64 0.18 -17.40 7.66
CA GLY A 64 0.79 -17.00 8.94
C GLY A 64 0.38 -15.62 9.46
N GLY A 65 -0.75 -15.07 9.00
CA GLY A 65 -1.15 -13.69 9.31
C GLY A 65 -0.33 -12.64 8.56
N ARG A 66 0.20 -13.01 7.39
CA ARG A 66 0.97 -12.16 6.49
C ARG A 66 0.46 -12.25 5.06
N LEU A 67 0.14 -11.11 4.46
CA LEU A 67 -0.19 -10.98 3.04
C LEU A 67 1.01 -10.37 2.32
N VAL A 68 1.53 -11.05 1.31
CA VAL A 68 2.56 -10.52 0.41
C VAL A 68 1.90 -10.14 -0.90
N PHE A 69 2.12 -8.91 -1.33
CA PHE A 69 1.66 -8.48 -2.65
C PHE A 69 2.45 -9.21 -3.75
N ALA A 70 1.76 -9.57 -4.83
CA ALA A 70 2.40 -10.06 -6.04
C ALA A 70 3.31 -8.97 -6.64
N PRO A 71 4.29 -9.33 -7.49
CA PRO A 71 5.27 -8.37 -8.00
C PRO A 71 4.63 -7.10 -8.58
N ILE A 72 5.02 -5.95 -8.02
CA ILE A 72 4.48 -4.64 -8.38
C ILE A 72 5.38 -4.02 -9.44
N ALA A 73 4.80 -3.60 -10.57
CA ALA A 73 5.56 -2.93 -11.62
C ALA A 73 6.05 -1.54 -11.16
N PRO A 74 7.25 -1.11 -11.59
CA PRO A 74 7.74 0.23 -11.30
C PRO A 74 6.79 1.32 -11.80
N ALA A 75 6.74 2.43 -11.07
CA ALA A 75 5.90 3.59 -11.41
C ALA A 75 6.72 4.88 -11.42
N LEU A 76 6.27 5.86 -12.20
CA LEU A 76 6.88 7.18 -12.24
C LEU A 76 6.31 8.09 -11.16
N CYS A 77 7.19 8.82 -10.48
CA CYS A 77 6.79 9.85 -9.53
C CYS A 77 6.12 11.00 -10.26
N ARG A 78 4.94 11.38 -9.79
CA ARG A 78 4.19 12.55 -10.27
C ARG A 78 4.76 13.84 -9.68
N ARG A 79 5.26 13.77 -8.45
CA ARG A 79 5.77 14.93 -7.70
C ARG A 79 6.99 14.55 -6.87
N SER A 80 7.87 15.53 -6.65
CA SER A 80 8.98 15.40 -5.70
C SER A 80 8.49 15.60 -4.28
N GLY A 81 9.08 14.88 -3.33
CA GLY A 81 8.74 14.97 -1.91
C GLY A 81 9.27 13.78 -1.12
N ILE A 82 9.05 13.79 0.19
CA ILE A 82 9.42 12.68 1.08
C ILE A 82 8.18 11.81 1.28
N ALA A 83 8.25 10.54 0.85
CA ALA A 83 7.20 9.57 1.11
C ALA A 83 7.14 9.25 2.62
N ALA A 84 5.95 9.34 3.20
CA ALA A 84 5.74 9.15 4.63
C ALA A 84 4.65 8.11 4.94
N TRP A 85 3.70 7.93 4.03
CA TRP A 85 2.64 6.93 4.17
C TRP A 85 2.06 6.55 2.80
N ALA A 86 1.32 5.45 2.75
CA ALA A 86 0.64 4.99 1.55
C ALA A 86 -0.85 4.76 1.79
N ARG A 87 -1.65 4.90 0.73
CA ARG A 87 -3.05 4.51 0.70
C ARG A 87 -3.26 3.39 -0.30
N LEU A 88 -3.91 2.34 0.16
CA LEU A 88 -4.50 1.30 -0.67
C LEU A 88 -5.92 1.71 -1.06
N CYS A 89 -6.20 1.65 -2.36
CA CYS A 89 -7.52 1.87 -2.94
C CYS A 89 -7.90 0.72 -3.88
N ASP A 90 -9.19 0.52 -4.09
CA ASP A 90 -9.65 -0.30 -5.21
C ASP A 90 -9.33 0.38 -6.57
N SER A 91 -9.73 -0.25 -7.67
CA SER A 91 -9.45 0.28 -9.01
C SER A 91 -10.19 1.58 -9.34
N GLU A 92 -11.25 1.91 -8.60
CA GLU A 92 -12.08 3.11 -8.75
C GLU A 92 -11.62 4.24 -7.81
N GLY A 93 -10.66 3.96 -6.91
CA GLY A 93 -10.11 4.91 -5.97
C GLY A 93 -10.81 4.93 -4.61
N ALA A 94 -11.72 3.99 -4.34
CA ALA A 94 -12.34 3.86 -3.02
C ALA A 94 -11.29 3.39 -2.00
N TRP A 95 -11.34 3.96 -0.79
CA TRP A 95 -10.37 3.69 0.27
C TRP A 95 -10.50 2.27 0.81
N VAL A 96 -9.36 1.58 0.93
CA VAL A 96 -9.27 0.23 1.53
C VAL A 96 -8.47 0.26 2.83
N ALA A 97 -7.27 0.82 2.82
CA ALA A 97 -6.40 0.89 4.00
C ALA A 97 -5.32 1.98 3.86
N ASP A 98 -4.76 2.42 4.99
CA ASP A 98 -3.58 3.27 5.05
C ASP A 98 -2.41 2.51 5.68
N LEU A 99 -1.21 2.71 5.15
CA LEU A 99 0.00 1.96 5.47
C LEU A 99 1.15 2.90 5.83
N ASP A 100 2.04 2.48 6.73
CA ASP A 100 3.30 3.17 6.98
C ASP A 100 4.26 2.97 5.81
N VAL A 101 5.04 4.01 5.49
CA VAL A 101 6.11 3.94 4.49
C VAL A 101 7.43 4.20 5.18
N GLY A 102 8.38 3.29 4.97
CA GLY A 102 9.69 3.34 5.60
C GLY A 102 10.82 2.97 4.65
N LEU A 103 12.05 3.05 5.18
CA LEU A 103 13.22 2.53 4.49
C LEU A 103 13.24 1.00 4.57
N LEU A 104 14.01 0.37 3.69
CA LEU A 104 14.29 -1.08 3.77
C LEU A 104 14.78 -1.48 5.16
N GLY A 105 14.14 -2.50 5.74
CA GLY A 105 14.43 -3.02 7.08
C GLY A 105 13.84 -2.20 8.24
N SER A 106 12.92 -1.26 7.96
CA SER A 106 12.24 -0.48 9.00
C SER A 106 11.08 -1.23 9.66
N GLY A 107 10.54 -2.25 8.98
CA GLY A 107 9.34 -2.96 9.40
C GLY A 107 8.03 -2.26 9.04
N ALA A 108 8.08 -1.20 8.22
CA ALA A 108 6.88 -0.58 7.66
C ALA A 108 6.23 -1.51 6.63
N GLU A 109 4.90 -1.43 6.45
CA GLU A 109 4.20 -2.26 5.47
C GLU A 109 4.65 -2.01 4.03
N VAL A 110 5.13 -0.79 3.74
CA VAL A 110 5.72 -0.42 2.46
C VAL A 110 7.16 0.06 2.67
N GLU A 111 8.12 -0.68 2.13
CA GLU A 111 9.53 -0.29 2.22
C GLU A 111 10.11 0.14 0.87
N LEU A 112 10.84 1.26 0.91
CA LEU A 112 11.49 1.87 -0.23
C LEU A 112 13.01 1.98 0.02
N PRO A 113 13.85 1.91 -1.03
CA PRO A 113 15.28 2.14 -0.89
C PRO A 113 15.61 3.60 -0.51
N LYS A 114 14.74 4.55 -0.86
CA LYS A 114 14.84 5.97 -0.51
C LYS A 114 13.44 6.56 -0.32
N LEU A 115 13.27 7.40 0.70
CA LEU A 115 12.02 8.13 0.94
C LEU A 115 11.93 9.44 0.16
N GLN A 116 13.08 10.06 -0.18
CA GLN A 116 13.10 11.24 -1.05
C GLN A 116 12.85 10.81 -2.50
N LEU A 117 11.71 11.24 -3.03
CA LEU A 117 11.26 11.01 -4.38
C LEU A 117 11.42 12.28 -5.23
N PHE A 118 11.62 12.08 -6.53
CA PHE A 118 11.76 13.16 -7.50
C PHE A 118 10.80 12.94 -8.66
N ALA A 119 10.06 13.99 -9.03
CA ALA A 119 9.15 13.96 -10.18
C ALA A 119 9.86 13.44 -11.45
N GLY A 120 9.20 12.54 -12.18
CA GLY A 120 9.76 11.85 -13.34
C GLY A 120 10.71 10.71 -13.02
N GLY A 121 11.16 10.55 -11.77
CA GLY A 121 11.93 9.39 -11.33
C GLY A 121 11.05 8.14 -11.20
N ALA A 122 11.61 6.98 -11.58
CA ALA A 122 10.94 5.70 -11.34
C ALA A 122 11.18 5.22 -9.91
N ILE A 123 10.17 4.60 -9.31
CA ILE A 123 10.29 3.86 -8.06
C ILE A 123 9.95 2.40 -8.27
N SER A 124 10.67 1.55 -7.56
CA SER A 124 10.33 0.14 -7.34
C SER A 124 9.93 0.00 -5.89
N VAL A 125 8.76 -0.61 -5.66
CA VAL A 125 8.35 -1.03 -4.32
C VAL A 125 8.99 -2.38 -4.07
N GLU A 126 9.97 -2.43 -3.17
CA GLU A 126 10.75 -3.64 -2.90
C GLU A 126 10.03 -4.58 -1.93
N LEU A 127 9.29 -4.02 -0.98
CA LEU A 127 8.44 -4.76 -0.08
C LEU A 127 7.11 -4.03 0.10
N ALA A 128 6.04 -4.79 -0.11
CA ALA A 128 4.69 -4.44 0.28
C ALA A 128 4.09 -5.69 0.94
N GLU A 129 3.84 -5.62 2.25
CA GLU A 129 3.22 -6.69 3.00
C GLU A 129 2.32 -6.16 4.10
N LEU A 130 1.30 -6.93 4.44
CA LEU A 130 0.42 -6.63 5.56
C LEU A 130 0.60 -7.70 6.63
N LEU A 131 0.78 -7.26 7.87
CA LEU A 131 0.91 -8.11 9.04
C LEU A 131 -0.28 -7.87 9.97
N GLU A 132 -0.84 -8.95 10.54
CA GLU A 132 -1.92 -8.83 11.54
C GLU A 132 -1.59 -9.45 12.90
#